data_AF-A0A7C7N0R2-F1
#
_entry.id   AF-A0A7C7N0R2-F1
#
_cell.length_a   1.000
_cell.length_b   1.000
_cell.length_c   1.000
_cell.angle_alpha   90.00
_cell.angle_beta   90.00
_cell.angle_gamma   90.00
#
_symmetry.space_group_name_H-M   'P 1'
#
loop_
_entity.id
_entity.type
_entity.pdbx_description
1 polymer ?
#
loop_
_entity_poly.entity_id
_entity_poly.type
_entity_poly.pdbx_seq_one_letter_code
_entity_poly.pdbx_strand_id
1 'polypeptide(L)' 'MTRVALYVLSFLILIGTIPWFFSQLSASSIGGFPAWAFYSLTATACYGLIIALLLKKYWHLSSGEKEPRE' A
#
# COMPACT_ATOMS: atom_id res chain seq x y z
N MET A 1 10.37 6.75 -13.69
CA MET A 1 9.46 5.68 -13.21
C MET A 1 8.34 5.60 -14.23
N THR A 2 8.02 4.44 -14.80
CA THR A 2 6.96 4.33 -15.82
C THR A 2 5.59 4.16 -15.17
N ARG A 3 4.51 4.43 -15.92
CA ARG A 3 3.12 4.21 -15.44
C ARG A 3 2.90 2.79 -14.93
N VAL A 4 3.37 1.80 -15.70
CA VAL A 4 3.28 0.39 -15.32
C VAL A 4 4.05 0.11 -14.03
N ALA A 5 5.29 0.61 -13.92
CA ALA A 5 6.09 0.42 -12.70
C ALA A 5 5.45 1.07 -11.47
N LEU A 6 4.80 2.22 -11.61
CA LEU A 6 4.05 2.88 -10.54
C LEU A 6 2.89 2.01 -10.05
N TYR A 7 2.07 1.48 -10.96
CA TYR A 7 0.94 0.63 -10.58
C TYR A 7 1.37 -0.72 -10.02
N VAL A 8 2.41 -1.33 -10.58
CA VAL A 8 3.01 -2.56 -10.03
C VAL A 8 3.53 -2.29 -8.62
N LEU A 9 4.25 -1.19 -8.39
CA LEU A 9 4.72 -0.84 -7.05
C LEU A 9 3.55 -0.65 -6.07
N SER A 10 2.54 0.13 -6.44
CA SER A 10 1.33 0.31 -5.60
C SER A 10 0.66 -1.02 -5.27
N PHE A 11 0.55 -1.91 -6.26
CA PHE A 11 -0.02 -3.25 -6.06
C PHE A 11 0.83 -4.13 -5.14
N LEU A 12 2.16 -4.10 -5.28
CA LEU A 12 3.07 -4.84 -4.39
C LEU A 12 2.98 -4.33 -2.95
N ILE A 13 2.89 -3.02 -2.74
CA ILE A 13 2.72 -2.44 -1.40
C ILE A 13 1.35 -2.86 -0.82
N LEU A 14 0.30 -2.89 -1.64
CA LEU A 14 -1.03 -3.38 -1.23
C LEU A 14 -1.01 -4.86 -0.82
N ILE A 15 -0.34 -5.73 -1.58
CA ILE A 15 -0.14 -7.14 -1.20
C ILE A 15 0.59 -7.22 0.15
N GLY A 16 1.55 -6.33 0.38
CA GLY A 16 2.27 -6.22 1.64
C GLY A 16 1.41 -5.85 2.84
N THR A 17 0.22 -5.25 2.65
CA THR A 17 -0.68 -4.95 3.78
C THR A 17 -1.45 -6.16 4.29
N ILE A 18 -1.45 -7.26 3.54
CA ILE A 18 -2.15 -8.49 3.92
C ILE A 18 -1.36 -9.18 5.05
N PRO A 19 -2.01 -9.57 6.16
CA PRO A 19 -1.37 -10.22 7.29
C PRO A 19 -1.01 -11.70 7.00
N TRP A 20 -0.10 -11.96 6.05
CA TRP A 20 0.25 -13.31 5.56
C TRP A 20 0.69 -14.29 6.65
N PHE A 21 1.39 -13.79 7.68
CA PHE A 21 2.02 -14.62 8.71
C PHE A 21 1.20 -14.71 10.01
N PHE A 22 -0.01 -14.15 10.05
CA PHE A 22 -0.89 -14.28 11.21
C PHE A 22 -1.66 -15.61 11.13
N SER A 23 -1.03 -16.70 11.57
CA SER A 23 -1.72 -17.95 11.82
C SER A 23 -2.67 -17.80 13.02
N GLN A 24 -3.92 -18.28 12.88
CA GLN A 24 -4.97 -18.20 13.91
C GLN A 24 -4.55 -18.72 15.32
N LEU A 25 -3.47 -19.50 15.43
CA LEU A 25 -2.97 -20.03 16.70
C LEU A 25 -2.24 -19.02 17.59
N SER A 26 -1.73 -17.92 17.04
CA SER A 26 -0.98 -16.92 17.81
C SER A 26 -1.90 -15.79 18.25
N ALA A 27 -2.82 -16.10 19.17
CA ALA A 27 -3.80 -15.16 19.72
C ALA A 27 -3.15 -14.17 20.70
N SER A 28 -2.12 -13.44 20.26
CA SER A 28 -1.69 -12.23 20.95
C SER A 28 -2.73 -11.15 20.70
N SER A 29 -3.34 -10.66 21.78
CA SER A 29 -4.27 -9.55 21.75
C SER A 29 -3.52 -8.26 22.09
N ILE A 30 -3.70 -7.23 21.27
CA ILE A 30 -3.15 -5.89 21.50
C ILE A 30 -4.34 -4.97 21.71
N GLY A 31 -4.46 -4.39 22.91
CA GLY A 31 -5.53 -3.45 23.24
C GLY A 31 -6.95 -4.03 23.12
N GLY A 32 -7.11 -5.35 23.26
CA GLY A 32 -8.40 -6.04 23.12
C GLY A 32 -8.72 -6.53 21.71
N PHE A 33 -7.88 -6.21 20.71
CA PHE A 33 -8.05 -6.69 19.35
C PHE A 33 -7.05 -7.80 19.01
N PRO A 34 -7.41 -8.73 18.12
CA PRO A 34 -6.43 -9.64 17.53
C PRO A 34 -5.28 -8.85 16.89
N ALA A 35 -4.03 -9.24 17.13
CA ALA A 35 -2.87 -8.52 16.60
C ALA A 35 -2.89 -8.37 15.07
N TRP A 36 -3.47 -9.33 14.35
CA TRP A 36 -3.64 -9.27 12.89
C TRP A 36 -4.56 -8.13 12.45
N ALA A 37 -5.59 -7.82 13.23
CA ALA A 37 -6.54 -6.76 12.94
C ALA A 37 -5.88 -5.39 13.16
N PHE A 38 -5.12 -5.25 14.25
CA PHE A 38 -4.35 -4.03 14.52
C PHE A 38 -3.27 -3.78 13.45
N TYR A 39 -2.57 -4.84 13.03
CA TYR A 39 -1.64 -4.78 11.91
C TYR A 39 -2.34 -4.32 10.61
N SER A 40 -3.46 -4.93 10.26
CA SER A 40 -4.19 -4.61 9.03
C SER A 40 -4.63 -3.15 9.00
N LEU A 41 -5.12 -2.63 10.13
CA LEU A 41 -5.54 -1.23 10.26
C LEU A 41 -4.37 -0.27 10.06
N THR A 42 -3.27 -0.50 10.78
CA THR A 42 -2.08 0.36 10.71
C THR A 42 -1.39 0.27 9.35
N ALA A 43 -1.25 -0.92 8.77
CA ALA A 43 -0.70 -1.14 7.44
C ALA A 43 -1.54 -0.44 6.35
N THR A 44 -2.87 -0.49 6.44
CA THR A 44 -3.76 0.19 5.50
C THR A 44 -3.65 1.72 5.60
N ALA A 45 -3.55 2.27 6.81
CA ALA A 45 -3.32 3.70 7.00
C ALA A 45 -1.98 4.15 6.40
N CYS A 46 -0.91 3.38 6.64
CA CYS A 46 0.40 3.59 6.02
C CYS A 46 0.33 3.50 4.49
N TYR A 47 -0.38 2.51 3.94
CA TYR A 47 -0.58 2.37 2.51
C TYR A 47 -1.25 3.61 1.90
N GLY A 48 -2.34 4.09 2.51
CA GLY A 48 -3.01 5.32 2.07
C GLY A 48 -2.06 6.53 2.02
N LEU A 49 -1.21 6.69 3.04
CA LEU A 49 -0.20 7.75 3.07
C LEU A 49 0.84 7.59 1.96
N ILE A 50 1.35 6.37 1.75
CA ILE A 50 2.32 6.09 0.69
C ILE A 50 1.71 6.36 -0.68
N ILE A 51 0.48 5.93 -0.93
CA ILE A 51 -0.24 6.22 -2.18
C ILE A 51 -0.44 7.72 -2.36
N ALA A 52 -0.82 8.46 -1.32
CA ALA A 52 -0.97 9.91 -1.41
C ALA A 52 0.36 10.61 -1.80
N LEU A 53 1.49 10.17 -1.24
CA LEU A 53 2.82 10.69 -1.59
C LEU A 53 3.22 10.31 -3.02
N LEU A 54 2.98 9.06 -3.44
CA LEU A 54 3.23 8.60 -4.80
C LEU A 54 2.38 9.38 -5.80
N LEU A 55 1.11 9.59 -5.50
CA LEU A 55 0.19 10.33 -6.35
C LEU A 55 0.60 11.81 -6.46
N LYS A 56 0.98 12.45 -5.35
CA LYS A 56 1.53 13.81 -5.37
C LYS A 56 2.78 13.93 -6.25
N LYS A 57 3.70 12.97 -6.17
CA LYS A 57 4.98 13.00 -6.91
C LYS A 57 4.83 12.61 -8.38
N TYR A 58 3.98 11.63 -8.67
CA TYR A 58 3.83 11.01 -9.98
C TYR A 58 2.47 11.31 -10.63
N TRP A 59 1.81 12.40 -10.21
CA TRP A 59 0.51 12.81 -10.75
C TRP A 59 0.54 12.93 -12.28
N HIS A 60 1.61 13.51 -12.84
CA HIS A 60 1.82 13.65 -14.29
C HIS A 60 1.77 12.30 -15.05
N LEU A 61 2.19 11.21 -14.40
CA LEU A 61 2.09 9.87 -15.00
C LEU A 61 0.65 9.34 -14.99
N SER A 62 -0.17 9.75 -14.02
CA SER A 62 -1.57 9.31 -13.88
C SER A 62 -2.58 10.24 -14.54
N SER A 63 -2.27 11.53 -14.71
CA SER A 63 -3.16 12.56 -15.30
C SER A 63 -3.37 12.43 -16.81
N GLY A 64 -2.75 11.44 -17.44
CA GLY A 64 -2.86 11.22 -18.88
C GLY A 64 -2.00 12.18 -19.72
N GLU A 65 -1.17 13.02 -19.09
CA GLU A 65 -0.23 13.89 -19.78
C GLU A 65 0.73 13.01 -20.60
N LYS A 66 0.67 13.17 -21.92
CA LYS A 66 1.47 12.37 -22.85
C LYS A 66 2.93 12.68 -22.56
N GLU A 67 3.75 11.63 -22.41
CA GLU A 67 5.21 11.80 -22.44
C GLU A 67 5.53 12.65 -23.69
N PRO A 68 6.26 13.77 -23.56
CA PRO A 68 6.75 14.46 -24.75
C PRO A 68 7.53 13.40 -25.53
N ARG A 69 7.01 13.03 -26.70
CA ARG A 69 7.73 12.17 -27.63
C ARG A 69 9.02 12.90 -27.97
N GLU A 70 10.14 12.39 -27.44
CA GLU A 70 11.48 12.72 -27.94
C GLU A 70 11.60 12.32 -29.41
#